data_AF-A0A5C5WMZ6-F1
#
_entry.id   AF-A0A5C5WMZ6-F1
#
_cell.length_a   1.000
_cell.length_b   1.000
_cell.length_c   1.000
_cell.angle_alpha   90.00
_cell.angle_beta   90.00
_cell.angle_gamma   90.00
#
_symmetry.space_group_name_H-M   'P 1'
#
loop_
_entity.id
_entity.type
_entity.pdbx_description
1 polymer ?
#
loop_
_entity_poly.entity_id
_entity_poly.type
_entity_poly.pdbx_seq_one_letter_code
_entity_poly.pdbx_strand_id
1 'polypeptide(L)'
;MNIRYIFAIAMAIFASAGSAWACPYCDSDVGREVAAGIFNGEFAFNAVLTLLPIMVLMVIVAAIHFGTPWHECFSPSVRNKSTPSDTTVRSTTGVGDE
;
A
#
# COMPACT_ATOMS: atom_id res chain seq x y z
N MET A 1 -12.68 -8.56 13.03
CA MET A 1 -12.61 -7.33 13.86
C MET A 1 -12.23 -6.18 12.94
N ASN A 2 -13.15 -5.25 12.71
CA ASN A 2 -13.13 -4.37 11.54
C ASN A 2 -11.98 -3.36 11.63
N ILE A 3 -11.02 -3.44 10.71
CA ILE A 3 -9.80 -2.61 10.71
C ILE A 3 -10.11 -1.10 10.69
N ARG A 4 -11.28 -0.73 10.15
CA ARG A 4 -11.82 0.63 10.15
C ARG A 4 -12.10 1.16 11.56
N TYR A 5 -12.57 0.29 12.47
CA TYR A 5 -12.80 0.65 13.88
C TYR A 5 -11.49 0.84 14.64
N ILE A 6 -10.48 0.00 14.37
CA ILE A 6 -9.17 0.12 15.02
C ILE A 6 -8.51 1.44 14.63
N PHE A 7 -8.57 1.81 13.35
CA PHE A 7 -8.02 3.08 12.87
C PHE A 7 -8.73 4.29 13.47
N ALA A 8 -10.07 4.25 13.55
CA ALA A 8 -10.87 5.32 14.15
C ALA A 8 -10.56 5.50 15.66
N ILE A 9 -10.43 4.40 16.40
CA ILE A 9 -10.09 4.43 17.84
C ILE A 9 -8.67 4.97 18.04
N ALA A 10 -7.70 4.54 17.24
CA ALA A 10 -6.33 5.03 17.33
C ALA A 10 -6.24 6.54 17.06
N MET A 11 -6.97 7.03 16.06
CA MET A 11 -7.03 8.47 15.72
C MET A 11 -7.69 9.29 16.85
N ALA A 12 -8.76 8.78 17.45
CA ALA A 12 -9.42 9.43 18.58
C ALA A 12 -8.52 9.50 19.83
N ILE A 13 -7.77 8.43 20.13
CA ILE A 13 -6.82 8.40 21.24
C ILE A 13 -5.68 9.41 20.99
N PHE A 14 -5.13 9.44 19.77
CA PHE A 14 -4.05 10.37 19.41
C PHE A 14 -4.50 11.85 19.49
N ALA A 15 -5.74 12.15 19.09
CA ALA A 15 -6.32 13.49 19.23
C ALA A 15 -6.58 13.88 20.70
N SER A 16 -6.81 12.91 21.58
CA SER A 16 -7.04 13.12 23.01
C SER A 16 -5.76 13.19 23.85
N ALA A 17 -4.60 12.89 23.26
CA ALA A 17 -3.29 13.09 23.87
C ALA A 17 -2.93 14.60 23.85
N GLY A 18 -3.79 15.40 24.47
CA GLY A 18 -3.57 16.81 24.71
C GLY A 18 -2.34 16.99 25.59
N SER A 19 -1.46 17.88 25.15
CA SER A 19 -0.21 18.35 25.74
C SER A 19 -0.26 18.81 27.22
N ALA A 20 -1.43 18.75 27.85
CA ALA A 20 -1.67 19.31 29.19
C ALA A 20 -1.24 18.40 30.36
N TRP A 21 -1.03 17.09 30.13
CA TRP A 21 -0.82 16.14 31.25
C TRP A 21 0.60 15.56 31.35
N ALA A 22 1.44 15.74 30.33
CA ALA A 22 2.78 15.14 30.29
C ALA A 22 3.92 16.07 30.74
N CYS A 23 3.62 17.33 31.05
CA CYS A 23 4.63 18.37 31.09
C CYS A 23 4.64 19.13 32.43
N PRO A 24 5.21 18.54 33.51
CA PRO A 24 5.28 19.17 34.84
C PRO A 24 6.10 20.48 34.84
N TYR A 25 6.84 20.76 33.76
CA TYR A 25 7.67 21.96 33.60
C TYR A 25 7.15 22.94 32.54
N CYS A 26 6.08 22.62 31.79
CA CYS A 26 5.58 23.50 30.72
C CYS A 26 5.08 24.87 31.23
N ASP A 27 4.76 25.00 32.53
CA ASP A 27 4.33 26.28 33.12
C ASP A 27 5.51 27.15 33.59
N SER A 28 6.71 26.58 33.74
CA SER A 28 7.91 27.37 34.06
C SER A 28 8.36 28.20 32.86
N ASP A 29 8.96 29.37 33.10
CA ASP A 29 9.51 30.23 32.02
C ASP A 29 10.49 29.46 31.12
N VAL A 30 11.35 28.63 31.74
CA VAL A 30 12.29 27.75 31.04
C VAL A 30 11.58 26.72 30.17
N GLY A 31 10.49 26.13 30.66
CA GLY A 31 9.69 25.17 29.89
C GLY A 31 8.96 25.80 28.72
N ARG A 32 8.48 27.05 28.87
CA ARG A 32 7.88 27.83 27.78
C ARG A 32 8.90 28.15 26.69
N GLU A 33 10.11 28.54 27.07
CA GLU A 33 11.24 28.81 26.14
C GLU A 33 11.61 27.54 25.34
N VAL A 34 11.76 26.40 26.03
CA VAL A 34 12.09 25.11 25.40
C VAL A 34 10.96 24.60 24.52
N ALA A 35 9.70 24.74 24.96
CA ALA A 35 8.54 24.35 24.16
C ALA A 35 8.45 25.20 22.87
N ALA A 36 8.71 26.50 22.95
CA ALA A 36 8.77 27.37 21.79
C ALA A 36 9.90 26.97 20.82
N GLY A 37 11.03 26.50 21.33
CA GLY A 37 12.14 25.98 20.52
C GLY A 37 11.86 24.62 19.86
N ILE A 38 11.16 23.71 20.54
CA ILE A 38 10.83 22.37 20.03
C ILE A 38 9.67 22.43 19.04
N PHE A 39 8.58 23.10 19.40
CA PHE A 39 7.37 23.22 18.60
C PHE A 39 7.42 24.45 17.70
N ASN A 40 8.48 24.59 16.91
CA ASN A 40 8.59 25.66 15.92
C ASN A 40 7.69 25.39 14.69
N GLY A 41 7.54 26.39 13.81
CA GLY A 41 6.68 26.29 12.62
C GLY A 41 6.97 25.08 11.70
N GLU A 42 8.21 24.61 11.67
CA GLU A 42 8.66 23.45 10.88
C GLU A 42 8.60 22.13 11.65
N PHE A 43 8.25 22.13 12.94
CA PHE A 43 8.18 20.91 13.76
C PHE A 43 7.24 19.88 13.13
N ALA A 44 6.05 20.30 12.71
CA ALA A 44 5.07 19.41 12.10
C ALA A 44 5.60 18.81 10.78
N PHE A 45 6.26 19.62 9.96
CA PHE A 45 6.85 19.16 8.71
C PHE A 45 7.97 18.13 8.98
N ASN A 46 8.92 18.47 9.85
CA ASN A 46 10.02 17.57 10.20
C ASN A 46 9.54 16.31 10.93
N ALA A 47 8.52 16.40 11.78
CA ALA A 47 7.89 15.25 12.43
C ALA A 47 7.24 14.31 11.41
N VAL A 48 6.57 14.85 10.39
CA VAL A 48 6.01 14.04 9.30
C VAL A 48 7.13 13.37 8.49
N LEU A 49 8.19 14.10 8.13
CA LEU A 49 9.32 13.52 7.40
C LEU A 49 10.02 12.39 8.17
N THR A 50 10.16 12.53 9.49
CA THR A 50 10.79 11.52 10.34
C THR A 50 9.89 10.30 10.57
N LEU A 51 8.56 10.47 10.55
CA LEU A 51 7.60 9.36 10.62
C LEU A 51 7.38 8.65 9.27
N LEU A 52 7.68 9.31 8.16
CA LEU A 52 7.55 8.77 6.80
C LEU A 52 8.16 7.36 6.63
N PRO A 53 9.41 7.07 7.02
CA PRO A 53 9.99 5.73 6.87
C PRO A 53 9.19 4.65 7.63
N ILE A 54 8.68 4.96 8.82
CA ILE A 54 7.87 4.03 9.62
C ILE A 54 6.54 3.75 8.92
N MET A 55 5.90 4.79 8.39
CA MET A 55 4.65 4.66 7.65
C MET A 55 4.82 3.81 6.39
N VAL A 56 5.92 4.01 5.65
CA VAL A 56 6.23 3.20 4.45
C VAL A 56 6.40 1.73 4.82
N LEU A 57 7.17 1.42 5.87
CA LEU A 57 7.35 0.03 6.32
C LEU A 57 6.03 -0.60 6.78
N MET A 58 5.20 0.14 7.52
CA MET A 58 3.87 -0.31 7.93
C MET A 58 2.98 -0.64 6.73
N VAL A 59 2.98 0.19 5.69
CA VAL A 59 2.23 -0.05 4.45
C VAL A 59 2.73 -1.31 3.75
N ILE A 60 4.05 -1.52 3.67
CA ILE A 60 4.64 -2.72 3.07
C ILE A 60 4.22 -3.98 3.84
N VAL A 61 4.34 -3.97 5.17
CA VAL A 61 3.93 -5.09 6.02
C VAL A 61 2.44 -5.38 5.87
N ALA A 62 1.61 -4.33 5.83
CA ALA A 62 0.18 -4.48 5.60
C ALA A 62 -0.12 -5.07 4.22
N ALA A 63 0.57 -4.64 3.16
CA ALA A 63 0.42 -5.19 1.81
C ALA A 63 0.79 -6.67 1.74
N ILE A 64 1.83 -7.09 2.46
CA ILE A 64 2.23 -8.50 2.55
C ILE A 64 1.20 -9.31 3.34
N HIS A 65 0.72 -8.79 4.47
CA HIS A 65 -0.16 -9.54 5.36
C HIS A 65 -1.60 -9.64 4.85
N PHE A 66 -2.16 -8.56 4.31
CA PHE A 66 -3.54 -8.54 3.81
C PHE A 66 -3.64 -8.99 2.34
N GLY A 67 -2.50 -9.09 1.65
CA GLY A 67 -2.44 -9.26 0.21
C GLY A 67 -2.78 -7.95 -0.52
N THR A 68 -2.20 -7.77 -1.71
CA THR A 68 -2.62 -6.69 -2.60
C THR A 68 -3.80 -7.17 -3.44
N PRO A 69 -4.88 -6.38 -3.63
CA PRO A 69 -5.99 -6.75 -4.53
C PRO A 69 -5.58 -6.73 -6.02
N TRP A 70 -4.29 -6.72 -6.31
CA TRP A 70 -3.71 -6.60 -7.65
C TRP A 70 -3.64 -7.96 -8.35
N HIS A 71 -4.75 -8.68 -8.40
CA HIS A 71 -4.81 -9.98 -9.07
C HIS A 71 -5.58 -10.00 -10.40
N GLU A 72 -6.14 -8.86 -10.84
CA GLU A 72 -7.11 -8.86 -11.95
C GLU A 72 -6.71 -8.07 -13.22
N CYS A 73 -5.52 -7.46 -13.31
CA CYS A 73 -5.25 -6.53 -14.42
C CYS A 73 -4.13 -6.93 -15.40
N PHE A 74 -3.59 -8.16 -15.32
CA PHE A 74 -2.68 -8.66 -16.35
C PHE A 74 -3.04 -10.10 -16.73
N SER A 75 -4.16 -10.24 -17.43
CA SER A 75 -4.38 -11.40 -18.29
C SER A 75 -3.88 -11.04 -19.68
N PRO A 76 -2.65 -11.40 -20.08
CA PRO A 76 -2.27 -11.35 -21.47
C PRO A 76 -3.21 -12.30 -22.21
N SER A 77 -4.15 -11.74 -22.97
CA SER A 77 -4.95 -12.50 -23.93
C SER A 77 -3.99 -13.14 -24.92
N VAL A 78 -3.60 -14.39 -24.62
CA VAL A 78 -3.02 -15.30 -25.59
C VAL A 78 -4.13 -15.52 -26.62
N ARG A 79 -4.10 -14.69 -27.66
CA ARG A 79 -4.90 -14.88 -28.86
C ARG A 79 -4.39 -16.15 -29.54
N ASN A 80 -4.89 -17.28 -29.06
CA ASN A 80 -4.76 -18.56 -29.72
C ASN A 80 -5.52 -18.45 -31.05
N LYS A 81 -4.80 -18.22 -32.15
CA LYS A 81 -5.33 -18.48 -33.49
C LYS A 81 -5.38 -20.01 -33.64
N SER A 82 -6.43 -20.62 -33.08
CA SER A 82 -6.94 -21.86 -33.64
C SER A 82 -7.57 -21.51 -34.98
N THR A 83 -6.81 -21.73 -36.06
CA THR A 83 -7.42 -21.96 -37.37
C THR A 83 -7.59 -23.48 -37.52
N PRO A 84 -8.77 -24.04 -37.24
CA PRO A 84 -9.14 -25.34 -37.74
C PRO A 84 -9.63 -25.16 -39.17
N SER A 85 -8.80 -25.54 -40.13
CA SER A 85 -9.19 -25.91 -41.49
C SER A 85 -8.29 -27.09 -41.81
N ASP A 86 -8.64 -28.30 -41.40
CA ASP A 86 -9.68 -29.11 -42.03
C ASP A 86 -9.57 -29.02 -43.55
N THR A 87 -8.77 -29.90 -44.15
CA THR A 87 -9.29 -30.96 -45.03
C THR A 87 -8.13 -31.84 -45.46
N THR A 88 -8.09 -33.02 -44.85
CA THR A 88 -7.43 -34.22 -45.36
C THR A 88 -8.07 -34.60 -46.70
N VAL A 89 -7.48 -34.22 -47.83
CA VAL A 89 -7.77 -34.88 -49.12
C VAL A 89 -6.72 -35.96 -49.34
N ARG A 90 -7.07 -37.16 -48.87
CA ARG A 90 -6.52 -38.42 -49.33
C ARG A 90 -7.00 -38.63 -50.77
N SER A 91 -6.14 -38.38 -51.75
CA SER A 91 -6.30 -38.94 -53.10
C SER A 91 -5.23 -39.99 -53.32
N THR A 92 -5.64 -41.22 -53.07
CA THR A 92 -5.08 -42.44 -53.66
C THR A 92 -5.29 -42.41 -55.16
N THR A 93 -4.23 -42.52 -55.95
CA THR A 93 -4.30 -43.15 -57.27
C THR A 93 -2.94 -43.78 -57.55
N GLY A 94 -2.84 -45.08 -57.31
CA GLY A 94 -1.87 -45.90 -58.02
C GLY A 94 -2.44 -46.23 -59.39
N VAL A 95 -1.67 -45.96 -60.44
CA VAL A 95 -1.74 -46.60 -61.76
C VAL A 95 -0.29 -46.65 -62.25
N GLY A 96 0.16 -47.85 -62.64
CA GLY A 96 1.49 -48.09 -63.19
C GLY A 96 1.57 -47.81 -64.69
N ASP A 97 2.62 -48.39 -65.29
CA ASP A 97 2.94 -48.46 -66.72
C ASP A 97 3.56 -47.15 -67.27
N GLU A 98 4.78 -47.08 -67.79
CA GLU A 98 5.69 -48.03 -68.46
C GLU A 98 7.17 -47.73 -68.16
#